data_AF-A0A1F4QYY8-F1
#
_entry.id   AF-A0A1F4QYY8-F1
#
_cell.length_a   1.000
_cell.length_b   1.000
_cell.length_c   1.000
_cell.angle_alpha   90.00
_cell.angle_beta   90.00
_cell.angle_gamma   90.00
#
_symmetry.space_group_name_H-M   'P 1'
#
loop_
_entity.id
_entity.type
_entity.pdbx_description
1 polymer ?
#
loop_
_entity_poly.entity_id
_entity_poly.type
_entity_poly.pdbx_seq_one_letter_code
_entity_poly.pdbx_strand_id
1 'polypeptide(L)'
;MFSVTVESAGALQQLAGELLDVSDGGLLLALPESLAVGTRVEVQLETPVMAFALPGRIVWTGTLRGPSQPHGVVFDLEQGPPFAQRLYEIARQSW
;
A
#
# COMPACT_ATOMS: atom_id res chain seq x y z
N MET A 1 -10.26 -9.14 3.99
CA MET A 1 -9.35 -9.30 2.84
C MET A 1 -8.96 -7.89 2.41
N PHE A 2 -7.67 -7.62 2.25
CA PHE A 2 -7.17 -6.34 1.76
C PHE A 2 -6.73 -6.55 0.31
N SER A 3 -7.33 -5.83 -0.63
CA SER A 3 -6.79 -5.72 -1.99
C SER A 3 -5.97 -4.44 -2.05
N VAL A 4 -4.81 -4.52 -2.70
CA VAL A 4 -3.97 -3.36 -2.97
C VAL A 4 -3.91 -3.19 -4.47
N THR A 5 -4.35 -2.05 -4.99
CA THR A 5 -4.09 -1.67 -6.38
C THR A 5 -3.18 -0.45 -6.39
N VAL A 6 -2.10 -0.54 -7.18
CA VAL A 6 -1.13 0.54 -7.35
C VAL A 6 -1.26 1.13 -8.75
N GLU A 7 -1.34 2.45 -8.87
CA GLU A 7 -1.22 3.17 -10.15
C GLU A 7 0.12 3.90 -10.26
N SER A 8 0.95 3.60 -11.27
CA SER A 8 2.26 4.25 -11.47
C SER A 8 2.16 5.49 -12.35
N ALA A 9 2.72 6.63 -11.92
CA ALA A 9 2.70 7.87 -12.69
C ALA A 9 3.55 7.77 -13.99
N GLY A 10 2.89 7.41 -15.09
CA GLY A 10 3.48 7.29 -16.43
C GLY A 10 2.92 6.12 -17.25
N ALA A 11 2.31 5.13 -16.58
CA ALA A 11 1.56 4.06 -17.20
C ALA A 11 0.44 3.61 -16.25
N LEU A 12 -0.81 3.56 -16.73
CA LEU A 12 -1.92 2.93 -16.02
C LEU A 12 -1.68 1.42 -15.95
N GLN A 13 -0.86 1.01 -15.00
CA GLN A 13 -0.63 -0.38 -14.65
C GLN A 13 -1.17 -0.58 -13.26
N GLN A 14 -2.20 -1.41 -13.15
CA GLN A 14 -2.77 -1.83 -11.88
C GLN A 14 -2.04 -3.08 -11.40
N LEU A 15 -1.38 -2.99 -10.26
CA LEU A 15 -0.72 -4.13 -9.62
C LEU A 15 -1.50 -4.57 -8.39
N ALA A 16 -1.92 -5.84 -8.39
CA ALA A 16 -2.48 -6.47 -7.20
C ALA A 16 -1.35 -6.81 -6.22
N GLY A 17 -1.43 -6.25 -5.01
CA GLY A 17 -0.42 -6.45 -3.96
C GLY A 17 -0.99 -6.98 -2.65
N GLU A 18 -0.07 -7.31 -1.74
CA GLU A 18 -0.40 -7.65 -0.35
C GLU A 18 0.09 -6.54 0.58
N LEU A 19 -0.75 -6.17 1.56
CA LEU A 19 -0.34 -5.30 2.67
C LEU A 19 0.43 -6.12 3.70
N LEU A 20 1.70 -5.78 3.93
CA LEU A 20 2.56 -6.44 4.91
C LEU A 20 2.58 -5.69 6.25
N ASP A 21 2.58 -4.36 6.21
CA ASP A 21 2.60 -3.51 7.41
C ASP A 21 2.02 -2.11 7.12
N VAL A 22 1.55 -1.42 8.16
CA VAL A 22 0.97 -0.08 8.06
C VAL A 22 1.38 0.82 9.22
N SER A 23 1.63 2.08 8.91
CA SER A 23 1.86 3.17 9.87
C SER A 23 1.03 4.39 9.47
N ASP A 24 0.98 5.41 10.33
CA ASP A 24 0.28 6.65 10.02
C ASP A 24 0.90 7.43 8.84
N GLY A 25 2.17 7.16 8.52
CA GLY A 25 2.91 7.84 7.45
C GLY A 25 3.15 7.01 6.18
N GLY A 26 2.76 5.72 6.17
CA GLY A 26 3.06 4.87 5.02
C GLY A 26 2.67 3.40 5.16
N LEU A 27 2.99 2.64 4.12
CA LEU A 27 2.70 1.22 3.98
C LEU A 27 3.95 0.42 3.61
N LEU A 28 3.97 -0.83 4.04
CA LEU A 28 4.83 -1.86 3.47
C LEU A 28 3.96 -2.80 2.64
N LEU A 29 4.25 -2.89 1.34
CA LEU A 29 3.51 -3.70 0.37
C LEU A 29 4.40 -4.81 -0.19
N ALA A 30 3.82 -5.93 -0.60
CA ALA A 30 4.45 -6.89 -1.50
C ALA A 30 3.78 -6.81 -2.87
N LEU A 31 4.54 -6.47 -3.92
CA LEU A 31 4.05 -6.34 -5.29
C LEU A 31 4.70 -7.38 -6.22
N PRO A 32 4.00 -7.87 -7.25
CA PRO A 32 4.56 -8.84 -8.21
C PRO A 32 5.65 -8.25 -9.12
N GLU A 33 5.69 -6.91 -9.23
CA GLU A 33 6.64 -6.19 -10.07
C GLU A 33 7.43 -5.17 -9.25
N SER A 34 8.66 -4.91 -9.69
CA SER A 34 9.53 -3.93 -9.02
C SER A 34 9.23 -2.53 -9.54
N LEU A 35 8.63 -1.70 -8.68
CA LEU A 35 8.52 -0.26 -8.93
C LEU A 35 9.76 0.47 -8.43
N ALA A 36 10.28 1.41 -9.22
CA ALA A 36 11.48 2.16 -8.85
C ALA A 36 11.24 3.09 -7.66
N VAL A 37 12.26 3.30 -6.81
CA VAL A 37 12.23 4.36 -5.79
C VAL A 37 11.99 5.71 -6.47
N GLY A 38 11.12 6.52 -5.88
CA GLY A 38 10.66 7.79 -6.42
C GLY A 38 9.39 7.69 -7.25
N THR A 39 8.94 6.48 -7.62
CA THR A 39 7.69 6.27 -8.37
C THR A 39 6.51 6.78 -7.54
N ARG A 40 5.72 7.69 -8.11
CA ARG A 40 4.44 8.09 -7.53
C ARG A 40 3.43 6.98 -7.73
N VAL A 41 2.70 6.70 -6.66
CA VAL A 41 1.71 5.64 -6.61
C VAL A 41 0.40 6.17 -6.02
N GLU A 42 -0.72 5.67 -6.52
CA GLU A 42 -1.97 5.69 -5.74
C GLU A 42 -2.23 4.28 -5.24
N VAL A 43 -2.29 4.12 -3.92
CA VAL A 43 -2.60 2.83 -3.28
C VAL A 43 -4.09 2.79 -2.97
N GLN A 44 -4.82 1.93 -3.67
CA GLN A 44 -6.21 1.61 -3.35
C GLN A 44 -6.22 0.44 -2.37
N LEU A 45 -6.66 0.67 -1.15
CA LEU A 45 -6.82 -0.36 -0.13
C LEU A 45 -8.31 -0.64 0.09
N GLU A 46 -8.78 -1.81 -0.31
CA GLU A 46 -10.17 -2.20 -0.08
C GLU A 46 -10.29 -3.12 1.14
N THR A 47 -11.32 -2.88 1.94
CA THR A 47 -11.73 -3.71 3.07
C THR A 47 -13.21 -4.06 2.89
N PRO A 48 -13.76 -5.04 3.62
CA PRO A 48 -15.18 -5.39 3.50
C PRO A 48 -16.14 -4.23 3.79
N VAL A 49 -15.70 -3.22 4.54
CA VAL A 49 -16.55 -2.11 5.02
C VAL A 49 -16.18 -0.74 4.44
N MET A 50 -14.98 -0.60 3.87
CA MET A 50 -14.52 0.66 3.28
C MET A 50 -13.35 0.49 2.31
N ALA A 51 -13.18 1.47 1.42
CA ALA A 51 -12.03 1.60 0.54
C ALA A 51 -11.28 2.91 0.83
N PHE A 52 -9.97 2.91 0.64
CA PHE A 52 -9.09 4.06 0.79
C PHE A 52 -8.27 4.28 -0.47
N ALA A 53 -8.22 5.51 -0.95
CA ALA A 53 -7.27 5.95 -1.98
C ALA A 53 -6.15 6.74 -1.31
N LEU A 54 -4.93 6.19 -1.35
CA LEU A 54 -3.79 6.68 -0.60
C LEU A 54 -2.68 7.09 -1.58
N PRO A 55 -2.64 8.36 -2.01
CA PRO A 55 -1.54 8.85 -2.84
C PRO A 55 -0.23 8.85 -2.05
N GLY A 56 0.84 8.42 -2.70
CA GLY A 56 2.15 8.31 -2.09
C GLY A 56 3.28 8.06 -3.07
N ARG A 57 4.42 7.64 -2.53
CA ARG A 57 5.64 7.41 -3.30
C ARG A 57 6.41 6.22 -2.77
N ILE A 58 6.98 5.43 -3.69
CA ILE A 58 7.96 4.40 -3.34
C ILE A 58 9.21 5.07 -2.78
N VAL A 59 9.55 4.80 -1.52
CA VAL A 59 10.76 5.32 -0.85
C VAL A 59 11.81 4.24 -0.63
N TRP A 60 11.42 2.97 -0.73
CA TRP A 60 12.29 1.84 -0.52
C TRP A 60 11.80 0.62 -1.29
N THR A 61 12.73 -0.22 -1.73
CA THR A 61 12.47 -1.53 -2.34
C THR A 61 13.42 -2.55 -1.76
N GLY A 62 12.92 -3.71 -1.40
CA GLY A 62 13.75 -4.85 -0.97
C GLY A 62 13.72 -5.99 -1.98
N THR A 63 14.44 -7.05 -1.67
CA THR A 63 14.37 -8.31 -2.41
C THR A 63 13.94 -9.41 -1.45
N LEU A 64 12.79 -10.03 -1.70
CA LEU A 64 12.39 -11.26 -1.04
C LEU A 64 12.67 -12.44 -1.97
N ARG A 65 12.87 -13.64 -1.39
CA ARG A 65 12.80 -14.87 -2.18
C ARG A 65 11.33 -15.17 -2.44
N GLY A 66 10.88 -15.02 -3.70
CA GLY A 66 9.49 -15.28 -4.08
C GLY A 66 9.06 -14.49 -5.32
N PRO A 67 7.79 -14.64 -5.74
CA PRO A 67 7.26 -13.92 -6.89
C PRO A 67 6.98 -12.44 -6.61
N SER A 68 6.93 -12.03 -5.35
CA SER A 68 6.64 -10.66 -4.93
C SER A 68 7.86 -9.99 -4.28
N GLN A 69 7.98 -8.68 -4.48
CA GLN A 69 9.03 -7.83 -3.92
C GLN A 69 8.42 -6.84 -2.93
N PRO A 70 9.09 -6.55 -1.81
CA PRO A 70 8.59 -5.61 -0.83
C PRO A 70 8.91 -4.16 -1.23
N HIS A 71 7.94 -3.28 -1.01
CA HIS A 71 8.00 -1.85 -1.31
C HIS A 71 7.56 -1.03 -0.10
N GLY A 72 8.38 -0.06 0.27
CA GLY A 72 8.02 0.96 1.25
C GLY A 72 7.36 2.13 0.53
N VAL A 73 6.16 2.48 0.94
CA VAL A 73 5.39 3.63 0.43
C VAL A 73 5.27 4.66 1.54
N VAL A 74 5.66 5.91 1.26
CA VAL A 74 5.31 7.06 2.11
C VAL A 74 4.08 7.74 1.55
N PHE A 75 3.15 8.17 2.39
CA PHE A 75 1.98 8.93 1.94
C PHE A 75 2.37 10.37 1.58
N ASP A 76 1.73 10.90 0.53
CA ASP A 76 1.89 12.31 0.15
C ASP A 76 1.13 13.25 1.11
N LEU A 77 0.12 12.73 1.83
CA LEU A 77 -0.70 13.45 2.79
C LEU A 77 -0.84 12.67 4.10
N GLU A 78 -0.94 13.39 5.22
CA GLU A 78 -1.32 12.79 6.50
C GLU A 78 -2.74 12.24 6.44
N GLN A 79 -2.94 11.00 6.89
CA GLN A 79 -4.22 10.30 6.78
C GLN A 79 -5.19 10.61 7.94
N GLY A 80 -4.82 11.56 8.81
CA GLY A 80 -5.55 11.89 10.05
C GLY A 80 -5.29 10.90 11.20
N PRO A 81 -5.71 11.25 12.43
CA PRO A 81 -5.35 10.50 13.64
C PRO A 81 -6.15 9.20 13.82
N PRO A 82 -5.54 8.21 14.51
CA PRO A 82 -4.43 7.41 13.99
C PRO A 82 -4.95 6.41 12.96
N PHE A 83 -4.63 6.68 11.69
CA PHE A 83 -5.04 5.89 10.53
C PHE A 83 -4.64 4.41 10.64
N ALA A 84 -3.43 4.12 11.11
CA ALA A 84 -2.95 2.74 11.26
C ALA A 84 -3.83 1.97 12.26
N GLN A 85 -4.19 2.60 13.39
CA GLN A 85 -5.07 1.98 14.37
C GLN A 85 -6.45 1.69 13.78
N ARG A 86 -7.01 2.63 13.01
CA ARG A 86 -8.30 2.42 12.33
C ARG A 86 -8.24 1.22 11.38
N LEU A 87 -7.16 1.07 10.62
CA LEU A 87 -6.96 -0.08 9.74
C LEU A 87 -6.84 -1.40 10.51
N TYR A 88 -6.11 -1.42 11.63
CA TYR A 88 -6.04 -2.60 12.50
C TYR A 88 -7.42 -2.97 13.07
N GLU A 89 -8.22 -1.98 13.46
CA GLU A 89 -9.58 -2.22 13.97
C GLU A 89 -10.48 -2.86 12.91
N ILE A 90 -10.43 -2.36 11.66
CA ILE A 90 -11.16 -2.93 10.52
C ILE A 90 -10.68 -4.35 10.22
N ALA A 91 -9.36 -4.58 10.23
CA ALA A 91 -8.77 -5.91 10.03
C ALA A 91 -9.32 -6.90 11.06
N ARG A 92 -9.37 -6.50 12.34
CA ARG A 92 -9.81 -7.34 13.45
C ARG A 92 -11.30 -7.66 13.43
N GLN A 93 -12.14 -6.77 12.92
CA GLN A 93 -13.60 -6.99 12.83
C GLN A 93 -14.02 -7.89 11.66
N SER A 94 -13.10 -8.16 10.73
CA SER A 94 -13.38 -8.93 9.51
C SER A 94 -13.07 -10.44 9.66
N TRP A 95 -12.75 -10.92 10.88
CA TRP A 95 -12.31 -12.28 11.21
C TRP A 95 -13.04 -12.80 12.45
#